data_AF-A0A2M7RTN0-F1
#
_entry.id   AF-A0A2M7RTN0-F1
#
_cell.length_a   1.000
_cell.length_b   1.000
_cell.length_c   1.000
_cell.angle_alpha   90.00
_cell.angle_beta   90.00
_cell.angle_gamma   90.00
#
_symmetry.space_group_name_H-M   'P 1'
#
loop_
_entity.id
_entity.type
_entity.pdbx_description
1 polymer ?
#
loop_
_entity_poly.entity_id
_entity_poly.type
_entity_poly.pdbx_seq_one_letter_code
_entity_poly.pdbx_strand_id
1 'polypeptide(L)'
;MIPILDAKFKRQLQDVADLILSEVNVKEIEYLEDTAGVLVKSIKPNFKTLGPKYGKIMKQIATIVTQFNQNDIQEFEKNSVVEINVEGQQVMLDSNDVEIITQDIPGWLVQTEGGLTVALDISISQELKEEGIAREFVNRIQNLRKDSGFEVNDKIAVKILQHNEINDAITKNKNYICTETLATQLDLVSELNEGVTVDFDHDLSTLITIKKLN
;
A
#
# COMPACT_ATOMS: atom_id res chain seq x y z
N MET A 1 6.65 0.62 3.94
CA MET A 1 7.82 1.18 4.62
C MET A 1 7.42 1.77 5.97
N ILE A 2 8.20 1.50 7.02
CA ILE A 2 7.92 1.91 8.40
C ILE A 2 9.21 2.43 9.07
N PRO A 3 9.21 3.64 9.65
CA PRO A 3 10.33 4.17 10.40
C PRO A 3 10.47 3.49 11.77
N ILE A 4 11.70 3.15 12.13
CA ILE A 4 12.04 2.52 13.40
C ILE A 4 12.31 3.59 14.44
N LEU A 5 11.49 3.60 15.49
CA LEU A 5 11.63 4.52 16.62
C LEU A 5 12.79 4.12 17.55
N ASP A 6 12.90 2.82 17.86
CA ASP A 6 13.97 2.25 18.67
C ASP A 6 14.17 0.75 18.37
N ALA A 7 15.23 0.16 18.92
CA ALA A 7 15.55 -1.26 18.72
C ALA A 7 14.47 -2.22 19.27
N LYS A 8 13.73 -1.80 20.30
CA LYS A 8 12.66 -2.60 20.91
C LYS A 8 11.45 -2.63 19.97
N PHE A 9 11.05 -1.49 19.42
CA PHE A 9 9.99 -1.34 18.45
C PHE A 9 10.28 -2.17 17.20
N LYS A 10 11.51 -2.12 16.68
CA LYS A 10 11.92 -2.97 15.54
C LYS A 10 11.67 -4.45 15.82
N ARG A 11 12.09 -4.94 16.99
CA ARG A 11 11.89 -6.34 17.36
C ARG A 11 10.41 -6.70 17.49
N GLN A 12 9.62 -5.86 18.15
CA GLN A 12 8.18 -6.08 18.30
C GLN A 12 7.47 -6.11 16.95
N LEU A 13 7.86 -5.24 16.01
CA LEU A 13 7.31 -5.19 14.67
C LEU A 13 7.70 -6.42 13.86
N GLN A 14 8.94 -6.91 13.99
CA GLN A 14 9.41 -8.15 13.37
C GLN A 14 8.64 -9.38 13.90
N ASP A 15 8.35 -9.42 15.20
CA ASP A 15 7.60 -10.52 15.83
C ASP A 15 6.15 -10.63 15.29
N VAL A 16 5.59 -9.55 14.73
CA VAL A 16 4.24 -9.52 14.15
C VAL A 16 4.21 -9.32 12.62
N ALA A 17 5.37 -9.23 11.97
CA ALA A 17 5.48 -8.88 10.55
C ALA A 17 4.73 -9.88 9.66
N ASP A 18 4.88 -11.17 9.92
CA ASP A 18 4.23 -12.23 9.14
C ASP A 18 2.71 -12.15 9.22
N LEU A 19 2.17 -11.79 10.39
CA LEU A 19 0.74 -11.58 10.58
C LEU A 19 0.24 -10.38 9.79
N ILE A 20 1.00 -9.28 9.79
CA ILE A 20 0.66 -8.09 9.00
C ILE A 20 0.66 -8.43 7.51
N LEU A 21 1.69 -9.13 7.03
CA LEU A 21 1.80 -9.54 5.63
C LEU A 21 0.70 -10.51 5.20
N SER A 22 0.19 -11.34 6.12
CA SER A 22 -0.92 -12.25 5.82
C SER A 22 -2.29 -11.57 5.77
N GLU A 23 -2.49 -10.53 6.58
CA GLU A 23 -3.78 -9.82 6.69
C GLU A 23 -3.90 -8.67 5.68
N VAL A 24 -2.78 -8.01 5.40
CA VAL A 24 -2.70 -6.88 4.49
C VAL A 24 -1.94 -7.37 3.28
N ASN A 25 -2.58 -7.41 2.11
CA ASN A 25 -2.07 -7.97 0.84
C ASN A 25 -0.84 -7.20 0.30
N VAL A 26 0.25 -7.25 1.04
CA VAL A 26 1.52 -6.54 0.89
C VAL A 26 2.61 -7.61 0.85
N LYS A 27 3.61 -7.41 -0.02
CA LYS A 27 4.67 -8.41 -0.23
C LYS A 27 5.74 -8.36 0.83
N GLU A 28 6.11 -7.17 1.28
CA GLU A 28 7.21 -6.97 2.23
C GLU A 28 7.05 -5.70 3.05
N ILE A 29 7.76 -5.66 4.18
CA ILE A 29 7.86 -4.49 5.05
C ILE A 29 9.32 -4.03 5.05
N GLU A 30 9.55 -2.84 4.53
CA GLU A 30 10.85 -2.16 4.62
C GLU A 30 10.93 -1.30 5.89
N TYR A 31 12.02 -1.45 6.63
CA TYR A 31 12.29 -0.74 7.89
C TYR A 31 13.29 0.40 7.66
N LEU A 32 12.92 1.63 8.02
CA LEU A 32 13.83 2.77 7.98
C LEU A 32 14.46 3.02 9.35
N GLU A 33 15.76 2.81 9.49
CA GLU A 33 16.50 3.16 10.71
C GLU A 33 16.88 4.65 10.76
N ASP A 34 17.02 5.28 9.59
CA ASP A 34 17.19 6.72 9.46
C ASP A 34 16.05 7.29 8.62
N THR A 35 15.26 8.18 9.22
CA THR A 35 14.20 8.91 8.52
C THR A 35 14.75 10.06 7.69
N ALA A 36 15.99 10.47 7.94
CA ALA A 36 16.63 11.60 7.26
C ALA A 36 16.84 11.26 5.77
N GLY A 37 16.00 11.87 4.92
CA GLY A 37 16.11 11.80 3.47
C GLY A 37 15.00 11.01 2.77
N VAL A 38 14.25 10.15 3.47
CA VAL A 38 13.16 9.37 2.87
C VAL A 38 11.78 9.93 3.23
N LEU A 39 11.58 10.36 4.47
CA LEU A 39 10.33 10.98 4.93
C LEU A 39 10.57 12.47 5.14
N VAL A 40 10.13 13.30 4.19
CA VAL A 40 10.22 14.75 4.32
C VAL A 40 9.13 15.21 5.28
N LYS A 41 9.50 15.56 6.51
CA LYS A 41 8.56 16.17 7.46
C LYS A 41 8.44 17.67 7.21
N SER A 42 7.26 18.24 7.41
CA SER A 42 7.06 19.68 7.45
C SER A 42 6.25 20.05 8.67
N ILE A 43 6.51 21.22 9.23
CA ILE A 43 5.84 21.69 10.44
C ILE A 43 4.90 22.84 10.07
N LYS A 44 3.65 22.76 10.52
CA LYS A 44 2.61 23.75 10.29
C LYS A 44 2.28 24.47 11.60
N PRO A 45 2.17 25.80 11.60
CA PRO A 45 1.74 26.54 12.78
C PRO A 45 0.25 26.28 13.06
N ASN A 46 -0.09 26.04 14.31
CA ASN A 46 -1.48 25.97 14.75
C ASN A 46 -2.01 27.38 15.03
N PHE A 47 -2.69 27.94 14.04
CA PHE A 47 -3.22 29.30 14.14
C PHE A 47 -4.28 29.48 15.23
N LYS A 48 -4.95 28.40 15.70
CA LYS A 48 -5.96 28.48 16.75
C LYS A 48 -5.36 28.76 18.13
N THR A 49 -4.17 28.24 18.40
CA THR A 49 -3.43 28.42 19.67
C THR A 49 -2.50 29.62 19.60
N LEU A 50 -1.84 29.84 18.46
CA LEU A 50 -0.92 30.96 18.25
C LEU A 50 -1.61 32.33 18.14
N GLY A 51 -2.83 32.38 17.58
CA GLY A 51 -3.58 33.63 17.43
C GLY A 51 -3.85 34.35 18.76
N PRO A 52 -4.44 33.68 19.76
CA PRO A 52 -4.66 34.24 21.09
C PRO A 52 -3.37 34.58 21.86
N LYS A 53 -2.32 33.75 21.76
CA LYS A 53 -1.06 33.95 22.50
C LYS A 53 -0.22 35.09 21.93
N TYR A 54 -0.11 35.18 20.60
CA TYR A 54 0.94 35.98 19.94
C TYR A 54 0.39 36.89 18.83
N GLY A 55 -0.91 37.18 18.81
CA GLY A 55 -1.67 37.75 17.68
C GLY A 55 -0.98 38.73 16.72
N LYS A 56 -0.17 39.69 17.20
CA LYS A 56 0.55 40.64 16.31
C LYS A 56 1.74 39.99 15.58
N ILE A 57 2.48 39.11 16.25
CA ILE A 57 3.70 38.47 15.73
C ILE A 57 3.45 37.06 15.16
N MET A 58 2.22 36.55 15.28
CA MET A 58 1.78 35.24 14.76
C MET A 58 2.19 34.99 13.31
N LYS A 59 2.06 35.97 12.42
CA LYS A 59 2.44 35.80 11.00
C LYS A 59 3.94 35.56 10.82
N GLN A 60 4.77 36.20 11.64
CA GLN A 60 6.22 36.04 11.58
C GLN A 60 6.65 34.70 12.20
N ILE A 61 6.00 34.32 13.32
CA ILE A 61 6.13 32.98 13.90
C ILE A 61 5.81 31.92 12.84
N ALA A 62 4.69 32.06 12.13
CA ALA A 62 4.28 31.13 11.09
C ALA A 62 5.32 31.00 9.98
N THR A 63 5.88 32.11 9.49
CA THR A 63 6.94 32.10 8.47
C THR A 63 8.18 31.35 8.95
N ILE A 64 8.64 31.61 10.18
CA ILE A 64 9.82 30.95 10.76
C ILE A 64 9.56 29.45 10.92
N VAL A 65 8.42 29.08 11.50
CA VAL A 65 8.02 27.67 11.68
C VAL A 65 8.00 26.94 10.34
N THR A 66 7.39 27.52 9.31
CA THR A 66 7.35 26.88 7.98
C THR A 66 8.71 26.73 7.29
N GLN A 67 9.75 27.41 7.77
CA GLN A 67 11.12 27.34 7.24
C GLN A 67 12.02 26.36 8.00
N PHE A 68 11.50 25.69 9.04
CA PHE A 68 12.26 24.68 9.79
C PHE A 68 12.74 23.56 8.86
N ASN A 69 14.01 23.20 9.02
CA ASN A 69 14.61 22.08 8.30
C ASN A 69 14.33 20.75 9.06
N GLN A 70 14.73 19.61 8.48
CA GLN A 70 14.49 18.29 9.08
C GLN A 70 15.14 18.13 10.46
N ASN A 71 16.32 18.72 10.69
CA ASN A 71 17.00 18.65 11.98
C ASN A 71 16.24 19.46 13.04
N ASP A 72 15.74 20.65 12.69
CA ASP A 72 14.95 21.48 13.60
C ASP A 72 13.66 20.75 14.03
N ILE A 73 13.01 20.04 13.08
CA ILE A 73 11.80 19.26 13.35
C ILE A 73 12.11 18.04 14.25
N GLN A 74 13.20 17.31 13.99
CA GLN A 74 13.62 16.19 14.84
C GLN A 74 13.97 16.65 16.27
N GLU A 75 14.67 17.79 16.40
CA GLU A 75 15.01 18.34 17.70
C GLU A 75 13.75 18.78 18.46
N PHE A 76 12.78 19.37 17.77
CA PHE A 76 11.48 19.72 18.35
C PHE A 76 10.69 18.48 18.81
N GLU A 77 10.67 17.38 18.03
CA GLU A 77 10.03 16.12 18.46
C GLU A 77 10.66 15.56 19.73
N LYS A 78 11.99 15.67 19.87
CA LYS A 78 12.72 15.17 21.04
C LYS A 78 12.52 16.04 22.28
N ASN A 79 12.53 17.36 22.11
CA ASN A 79 12.50 18.30 23.22
C ASN A 79 11.08 18.78 23.58
N SER A 80 10.10 18.53 22.71
CA SER A 80 8.69 18.96 22.83
C SER A 80 8.45 20.47 22.93
N VAL A 81 9.53 21.26 22.91
CA VAL A 81 9.52 22.72 22.99
C VAL A 81 10.63 23.25 22.09
N VAL A 82 10.34 24.31 21.33
CA VAL A 82 11.36 25.07 20.59
C VAL A 82 11.24 26.55 20.94
N GLU A 83 12.39 27.18 21.12
CA GLU A 83 12.49 28.61 21.33
C GLU A 83 12.87 29.29 20.00
N ILE A 84 12.06 30.25 19.56
CA ILE A 84 12.33 31.05 18.36
C ILE A 84 12.40 32.53 18.74
N ASN A 85 13.25 33.28 18.03
CA ASN A 85 13.32 34.73 18.20
C ASN A 85 12.55 35.43 17.08
N VAL A 86 11.57 36.26 17.45
CA VAL A 86 10.74 37.02 16.52
C VAL A 86 10.78 38.49 16.92
N GLU A 87 11.31 39.35 16.05
CA GLU A 87 11.44 40.81 16.30
C GLU A 87 12.13 41.17 17.64
N GLY A 88 13.06 40.33 18.12
CA GLY A 88 13.77 40.53 19.38
C GLY A 88 13.03 39.99 20.61
N GLN A 89 11.89 39.33 20.44
CA GLN A 89 11.16 38.62 21.49
C GLN A 89 11.42 37.11 21.41
N GLN A 90 11.72 36.50 22.56
CA GLN A 90 11.78 35.05 22.70
C GLN A 90 10.36 34.49 22.78
N VAL A 91 10.04 33.58 21.86
CA VAL A 91 8.76 32.90 21.78
C VAL A 91 9.01 31.41 22.00
N MET A 92 8.33 30.82 22.97
CA MET A 92 8.33 29.37 23.16
C MET A 92 7.10 28.76 22.49
N LEU A 93 7.37 27.75 21.67
CA LEU A 93 6.36 26.94 20.98
C LEU A 93 6.34 25.54 21.59
N ASP A 94 5.16 25.07 21.94
CA ASP A 94 4.91 23.71 22.41
C ASP A 94 4.17 22.87 21.36
N SER A 95 3.93 21.58 21.64
CA SER A 95 3.24 20.65 20.74
C SER A 95 1.78 21.01 20.41
N ASN A 96 1.17 21.98 21.10
CA ASN A 96 -0.16 22.50 20.76
C ASN A 96 -0.08 23.69 19.80
N ASP A 97 1.08 24.35 19.74
CA ASP A 97 1.30 25.55 18.91
C ASP A 97 1.71 25.21 17.48
N VAL A 98 2.15 23.97 17.24
CA VAL A 98 2.60 23.48 15.93
C VAL A 98 2.14 22.04 15.69
N GLU A 99 1.99 21.69 14.42
CA GLU A 99 1.60 20.36 13.96
C GLU A 99 2.65 19.86 12.98
N ILE A 100 3.28 18.73 13.27
CA ILE A 100 4.23 18.09 12.37
C ILE A 100 3.46 17.16 11.45
N ILE A 101 3.63 17.35 10.15
CA ILE A 101 3.06 16.52 9.11
C ILE A 101 4.16 15.88 8.29
N THR A 102 3.98 14.63 7.92
CA THR A 102 4.84 13.98 6.93
C THR A 102 4.33 14.34 5.54
N GLN A 103 5.20 14.81 4.65
CA GLN A 103 4.83 15.07 3.26
C GLN A 103 4.63 13.76 2.50
N ASP A 104 3.71 13.79 1.54
CA ASP A 104 3.46 12.67 0.66
C ASP A 104 4.67 12.41 -0.24
N ILE A 105 5.06 11.13 -0.35
CA ILE A 105 6.03 10.68 -1.35
C ILE A 105 5.24 10.38 -2.63
N PRO A 106 5.60 10.93 -3.81
CA PRO A 106 4.88 10.65 -5.04
C PRO A 106 4.80 9.15 -5.33
N GLY A 107 3.59 8.65 -5.57
CA GLY A 107 3.33 7.21 -5.78
C GLY A 107 3.18 6.39 -4.50
N TRP A 108 3.15 7.03 -3.33
CA TRP A 108 2.96 6.38 -2.05
C TRP A 108 1.79 7.00 -1.29
N LEU A 109 1.10 6.19 -0.51
CA LEU A 109 0.14 6.65 0.50
C LEU A 109 0.84 6.72 1.85
N VAL A 110 0.92 7.92 2.42
CA VAL A 110 1.54 8.15 3.73
C VAL A 110 0.45 8.44 4.75
N GLN A 111 0.43 7.67 5.84
CA GLN A 111 -0.50 7.87 6.95
C GLN A 111 0.27 7.93 8.27
N THR A 112 -0.13 8.84 9.15
CA THR A 112 0.45 8.95 10.50
C THR A 112 -0.63 8.86 11.56
N GLU A 113 -0.45 7.95 12.53
CA GLU A 113 -1.36 7.77 13.66
C GLU A 113 -0.57 7.46 14.94
N GLY A 114 -0.87 8.16 16.03
CA GLY A 114 -0.22 7.92 17.33
C GLY A 114 1.31 8.07 17.33
N GLY A 115 1.87 8.86 16.41
CA GLY A 115 3.32 9.03 16.24
C GLY A 115 3.98 7.95 15.37
N LEU A 116 3.23 6.97 14.86
CA LEU A 116 3.69 6.01 13.87
C LEU A 116 3.30 6.47 12.47
N THR A 117 4.28 6.61 11.58
CA THR A 117 4.05 6.89 10.16
C THR A 117 4.25 5.63 9.35
N VAL A 118 3.30 5.29 8.47
CA VAL A 118 3.41 4.19 7.51
C VAL A 118 3.31 4.77 6.12
N ALA A 119 4.25 4.39 5.25
CA ALA A 119 4.22 4.73 3.84
C ALA A 119 4.02 3.45 3.02
N LEU A 120 2.96 3.40 2.21
CA LEU A 120 2.62 2.30 1.33
C LEU A 120 2.86 2.70 -0.13
N ASP A 121 3.76 1.99 -0.80
CA ASP A 121 3.92 2.11 -2.25
C ASP A 121 2.66 1.57 -2.95
N ILE A 122 2.02 2.40 -3.76
CA ILE A 122 0.82 2.03 -4.53
C ILE A 122 1.11 1.80 -6.02
N SER A 123 2.39 1.81 -6.40
CA SER A 123 2.79 1.48 -7.76
C SER A 123 2.51 0.01 -8.05
N ILE A 124 1.73 -0.23 -9.11
CA ILE A 124 1.45 -1.58 -9.58
C ILE A 124 2.51 -1.95 -10.61
N SER A 125 3.43 -2.84 -10.22
CA SER A 125 4.38 -3.42 -11.16
C SER A 125 3.66 -4.33 -12.16
N GLN A 126 4.29 -4.56 -13.31
CA GLN A 126 3.75 -5.49 -14.31
C GLN A 126 3.54 -6.90 -13.74
N GLU A 127 4.44 -7.36 -12.87
CA GLU A 127 4.33 -8.66 -12.20
C GLU A 127 3.14 -8.70 -11.24
N LEU A 128 2.91 -7.64 -10.45
CA LEU A 128 1.74 -7.53 -9.57
C LEU A 128 0.43 -7.50 -10.37
N LYS A 129 0.42 -6.82 -11.52
CA LYS A 129 -0.73 -6.82 -12.44
C LYS A 129 -1.03 -8.22 -12.96
N GLU A 130 0.00 -8.94 -13.41
CA GLU A 130 -0.12 -10.31 -13.91
C GLU A 130 -0.58 -11.30 -12.81
N GLU A 131 -0.07 -11.16 -11.59
CA GLU A 131 -0.53 -11.94 -10.44
C GLU A 131 -2.00 -11.63 -10.09
N GLY A 132 -2.40 -10.36 -10.17
CA GLY A 132 -3.79 -9.93 -9.97
C GLY A 132 -4.74 -10.61 -10.95
N ILE A 133 -4.41 -10.59 -12.25
CA ILE A 133 -5.17 -11.29 -13.30
C ILE A 133 -5.26 -12.79 -13.00
N ALA A 134 -4.15 -13.41 -12.57
CA ALA A 134 -4.16 -14.84 -12.24
C ALA A 134 -5.05 -15.17 -11.02
N ARG A 135 -5.01 -14.37 -9.97
CA ARG A 135 -5.88 -14.54 -8.78
C ARG A 135 -7.34 -14.39 -9.12
N GLU A 136 -7.67 -13.39 -9.93
CA GLU A 136 -9.03 -13.22 -10.39
C GLU A 136 -9.46 -14.40 -11.26
N PHE A 137 -8.59 -14.88 -12.15
CA PHE A 137 -8.88 -16.06 -12.95
C PHE A 137 -9.24 -17.28 -12.10
N VAL A 138 -8.47 -17.52 -11.04
CA VAL A 138 -8.73 -18.58 -10.06
C VAL A 138 -10.11 -18.40 -9.43
N ASN A 139 -10.44 -17.20 -8.94
CA ASN A 139 -11.74 -16.90 -8.35
C ASN A 139 -12.88 -17.20 -9.34
N ARG A 140 -12.72 -16.81 -10.60
CA ARG A 140 -13.73 -17.02 -11.66
C ARG A 140 -13.92 -18.50 -11.96
N ILE A 141 -12.84 -19.28 -12.10
CA ILE A 141 -12.93 -20.73 -12.24
C ILE A 141 -13.63 -21.37 -11.03
N GLN A 142 -13.29 -20.94 -9.81
CA GLN A 142 -13.90 -21.49 -8.60
C GLN A 142 -15.40 -21.22 -8.52
N ASN A 143 -15.85 -20.05 -8.95
CA ASN A 143 -17.28 -19.76 -9.04
C ASN A 143 -17.94 -20.61 -10.12
N LEU A 144 -17.33 -20.76 -11.31
CA LEU A 144 -17.86 -21.64 -12.35
C LEU A 144 -17.96 -23.10 -11.91
N ARG A 145 -17.01 -23.60 -11.11
CA ARG A 145 -17.06 -24.95 -10.53
C ARG A 145 -18.29 -25.10 -9.65
N LYS A 146 -18.56 -24.13 -8.78
CA LYS A 146 -19.74 -24.13 -7.89
C LYS A 146 -21.04 -24.07 -8.70
N ASP A 147 -21.10 -23.17 -9.68
CA ASP A 147 -22.29 -22.98 -10.52
C ASP A 147 -22.58 -24.21 -11.39
N SER A 148 -21.52 -24.92 -11.80
CA SER A 148 -21.62 -26.18 -12.55
C SER A 148 -21.86 -27.41 -11.66
N GLY A 149 -21.96 -27.23 -10.34
CA GLY A 149 -22.21 -28.32 -9.38
C GLY A 149 -21.05 -29.29 -9.20
N PHE A 150 -19.81 -28.85 -9.42
CA PHE A 150 -18.62 -29.68 -9.22
C PHE A 150 -18.30 -29.84 -7.73
N GLU A 151 -17.79 -31.01 -7.36
CA GLU A 151 -17.32 -31.28 -6.01
C GLU A 151 -15.96 -30.62 -5.76
N VAL A 152 -15.62 -30.44 -4.48
CA VAL A 152 -14.39 -29.76 -4.04
C VAL A 152 -13.14 -30.46 -4.59
N ASN A 153 -13.17 -31.79 -4.73
CA ASN A 153 -12.01 -32.58 -5.16
C ASN A 153 -11.98 -32.87 -6.68
N ASP A 154 -12.95 -32.38 -7.44
CA ASP A 154 -13.04 -32.68 -8.87
C ASP A 154 -11.86 -32.09 -9.64
N LYS A 155 -11.23 -32.90 -10.49
CA LYS A 155 -10.23 -32.42 -11.43
C LYS A 155 -10.88 -31.87 -12.68
N ILE A 156 -10.33 -30.77 -13.20
CA ILE A 156 -10.88 -30.08 -14.37
C ILE A 156 -9.85 -29.86 -15.48
N ALA A 157 -10.33 -29.77 -16.71
CA ALA A 157 -9.64 -29.14 -17.82
C ALA A 157 -10.21 -27.73 -18.01
N VAL A 158 -9.32 -26.76 -18.15
CA VAL A 158 -9.65 -25.35 -18.40
C VAL A 158 -9.15 -24.97 -19.78
N LYS A 159 -10.02 -24.35 -20.58
CA LYS A 159 -9.63 -23.68 -21.81
C LYS A 159 -10.01 -22.21 -21.75
N ILE A 160 -9.10 -21.37 -22.19
CA ILE A 160 -9.26 -19.92 -22.21
C ILE A 160 -8.96 -19.41 -23.62
N LEU A 161 -9.82 -18.53 -24.12
CA LEU A 161 -9.58 -17.82 -25.37
C LEU A 161 -8.38 -16.88 -25.19
N GLN A 162 -7.45 -16.93 -26.14
CA GLN A 162 -6.26 -16.09 -26.12
C GLN A 162 -6.62 -14.60 -26.16
N HIS A 163 -6.00 -13.84 -25.27
CA HIS A 163 -6.10 -12.38 -25.20
C HIS A 163 -4.72 -11.81 -24.87
N ASN A 164 -4.25 -10.83 -25.65
CA ASN A 164 -2.87 -10.34 -25.58
C ASN A 164 -2.46 -9.90 -24.16
N GLU A 165 -3.36 -9.28 -23.41
CA GLU A 165 -3.07 -8.80 -22.05
C GLU A 165 -3.20 -9.86 -20.94
N ILE A 166 -3.78 -11.03 -21.25
CA ILE A 166 -4.06 -12.10 -20.27
C ILE A 166 -3.09 -13.27 -20.46
N ASN A 167 -2.69 -13.56 -21.71
CA ASN A 167 -1.90 -14.74 -22.07
C ASN A 167 -0.64 -14.89 -21.22
N ASP A 168 0.12 -13.81 -21.05
CA ASP A 168 1.37 -13.82 -20.28
C ASP A 168 1.11 -14.05 -18.79
N ALA A 169 0.10 -13.40 -18.22
CA ALA A 169 -0.30 -13.57 -16.83
C ALA A 169 -0.69 -15.03 -16.53
N ILE A 170 -1.49 -15.65 -17.40
CA ILE A 170 -1.93 -17.04 -17.27
C ILE A 170 -0.76 -18.01 -17.46
N THR A 171 0.12 -17.73 -18.41
CA THR A 171 1.27 -18.61 -18.70
C THR A 171 2.28 -18.59 -17.55
N LYS A 172 2.64 -17.39 -17.06
CA LYS A 172 3.59 -17.23 -15.94
C LYS A 172 3.06 -17.83 -14.64
N ASN A 173 1.76 -17.69 -14.38
CA ASN A 173 1.12 -18.18 -13.15
C ASN A 173 0.41 -19.54 -13.31
N LYS A 174 0.68 -20.28 -14.39
CA LYS A 174 0.00 -21.54 -14.73
C LYS A 174 0.00 -22.54 -13.58
N ASN A 175 1.14 -22.72 -12.90
CA ASN A 175 1.25 -23.68 -11.79
C ASN A 175 0.38 -23.28 -10.60
N TYR A 176 0.35 -21.99 -10.26
CA TYR A 176 -0.51 -21.45 -9.21
C TYR A 176 -1.98 -21.67 -9.55
N ILE A 177 -2.40 -21.28 -10.76
CA ILE A 177 -3.78 -21.44 -11.24
C ILE A 177 -4.22 -22.90 -11.18
N CYS A 178 -3.40 -23.82 -11.72
CA CYS A 178 -3.73 -25.24 -11.74
C CYS A 178 -3.84 -25.84 -10.33
N THR A 179 -2.96 -25.43 -9.41
CA THR A 179 -2.96 -25.90 -8.02
C THR A 179 -4.21 -25.45 -7.29
N GLU A 180 -4.52 -24.16 -7.36
CA GLU A 180 -5.67 -23.57 -6.68
C GLU A 180 -7.01 -24.04 -7.25
N THR A 181 -7.06 -24.42 -8.53
CA THR A 181 -8.31 -24.81 -9.21
C THR A 181 -8.46 -26.31 -9.44
N LEU A 182 -7.51 -27.13 -8.99
CA LEU A 182 -7.42 -28.56 -9.32
C LEU A 182 -7.50 -28.84 -10.84
N ALA A 183 -6.98 -27.92 -11.65
CA ALA A 183 -6.94 -28.07 -13.08
C ALA A 183 -5.73 -28.93 -13.48
N THR A 184 -5.96 -30.05 -14.14
CA THR A 184 -4.86 -30.87 -14.70
C THR A 184 -4.44 -30.37 -16.08
N GLN A 185 -5.29 -29.58 -16.74
CA GLN A 185 -5.04 -28.99 -18.04
C GLN A 185 -5.49 -27.54 -18.04
N LEU A 186 -4.64 -26.67 -18.57
CA LEU A 186 -4.87 -25.24 -18.75
C LEU A 186 -4.29 -24.87 -20.12
N ASP A 187 -5.19 -24.67 -21.09
CA ASP A 187 -4.84 -24.45 -22.49
C ASP A 187 -5.37 -23.10 -22.99
N LEU A 188 -4.46 -22.31 -23.56
CA LEU A 188 -4.74 -21.06 -24.26
C LEU A 188 -5.05 -21.37 -25.72
N VAL A 189 -6.30 -21.17 -26.15
CA VAL A 189 -6.76 -21.51 -27.51
C VAL A 189 -7.09 -20.26 -28.32
N SER A 190 -6.87 -20.33 -29.63
CA SER A 190 -7.15 -19.22 -30.56
C SER A 190 -8.64 -19.05 -30.86
N GLU A 191 -9.44 -20.10 -30.71
CA GLU A 191 -10.88 -20.09 -30.95
C GLU A 191 -11.60 -20.90 -29.87
N LEU A 192 -12.74 -20.37 -29.41
CA LEU A 192 -13.61 -21.01 -28.42
C LEU A 192 -15.07 -20.70 -28.79
N ASN A 193 -15.84 -21.73 -29.15
CA ASN A 193 -17.19 -21.56 -29.72
C ASN A 193 -18.29 -21.41 -28.65
N GLU A 194 -18.04 -21.93 -27.46
CA GLU A 194 -18.94 -21.88 -26.31
C GLU A 194 -18.10 -21.61 -25.06
N GLY A 195 -18.70 -20.96 -24.07
CA GLY A 195 -18.03 -20.67 -22.81
C GLY A 195 -18.74 -19.58 -22.01
N VAL A 196 -18.16 -19.25 -20.87
CA VAL A 196 -18.59 -18.16 -20.01
C VAL A 196 -17.61 -17.01 -20.16
N THR A 197 -18.14 -15.82 -20.41
CA THR A 197 -17.33 -14.59 -20.43
C THR A 197 -16.93 -14.26 -19.01
N VAL A 198 -15.64 -14.03 -18.83
CA VAL A 198 -15.04 -13.63 -17.57
C VAL A 198 -14.40 -12.27 -17.74
N ASP A 199 -14.88 -11.34 -16.92
CA ASP A 199 -14.32 -10.01 -16.79
C ASP A 199 -13.24 -10.01 -15.71
N PHE A 200 -12.13 -9.33 -16.00
CA PHE A 200 -11.02 -9.12 -15.07
C PHE A 200 -11.05 -7.69 -14.52
N ASP A 201 -10.76 -6.70 -15.37
CA ASP A 201 -10.75 -5.30 -14.96
C ASP A 201 -10.87 -4.38 -16.18
N HIS A 202 -11.41 -3.17 -16.02
CA HIS A 202 -11.42 -2.09 -17.03
C HIS A 202 -11.43 -2.54 -18.52
N ASP A 203 -12.54 -3.14 -18.97
CA ASP A 203 -12.78 -3.63 -20.35
C ASP A 203 -12.00 -4.89 -20.77
N LEU A 204 -11.23 -5.50 -19.85
CA LEU A 204 -10.53 -6.76 -20.10
C LEU A 204 -11.43 -7.96 -19.81
N SER A 205 -11.87 -8.64 -20.86
CA SER A 205 -12.68 -9.86 -20.76
C SER A 205 -12.18 -10.94 -21.72
N THR A 206 -12.43 -12.20 -21.35
CA THR A 206 -12.17 -13.35 -22.23
C THR A 206 -13.20 -14.46 -22.02
N LEU A 207 -13.27 -15.39 -22.96
CA LEU A 207 -14.18 -16.53 -22.89
C LEU A 207 -13.45 -17.75 -22.32
N ILE A 208 -14.06 -18.43 -21.35
CA ILE A 208 -13.51 -19.66 -20.77
C ILE A 208 -14.49 -20.81 -20.73
N THR A 209 -13.95 -22.03 -20.76
CA THR A 209 -14.69 -23.27 -20.50
C THR A 209 -13.97 -24.12 -19.47
N ILE A 210 -14.76 -24.75 -18.61
CA ILE A 210 -14.28 -25.77 -17.68
C ILE A 210 -14.98 -27.10 -17.98
N LYS A 211 -14.23 -28.19 -17.88
CA LYS A 211 -14.76 -29.54 -18.05
C LYS A 211 -14.24 -30.44 -16.95
N LYS A 212 -15.14 -31.12 -16.25
CA LYS A 212 -14.78 -32.16 -15.26
C LYS A 212 -14.11 -33.35 -15.96
N LEU A 213 -13.01 -33.84 -15.39
CA LEU A 213 -12.22 -34.95 -15.93
C LEU A 213 -12.36 -36.26 -15.17
N ASN A 214 -12.88 -36.20 -13.94
CA ASN A 214 -12.90 -37.27 -12.92
C ASN A 214 -11.52 -37.59 -12.34
#